data_AF-A0A916ZEM3-F1
#
_entry.id   AF-A0A916ZEM3-F1
#
_cell.length_a   1.000
_cell.length_b   1.000
_cell.length_c   1.000
_cell.angle_alpha   90.00
_cell.angle_beta   90.00
_cell.angle_gamma   90.00
#
_symmetry.space_group_name_H-M   'P 1'
#
loop_
_entity.id
_entity.type
_entity.pdbx_description
1 polymer ?
#
loop_
_entity_poly.entity_id
_entity_poly.type
_entity_poly.pdbx_seq_one_letter_code
_entity_poly.pdbx_strand_id
1 'polypeptide(L)'
;MKDRILRNQPSLRDQQWKWLWFELKRYFLMCAIMRGVPMYSDKVDDVWHEMLMFTREYEQFCTQLSGGLIHHAPHGDGSSPEQGERAWFDWIYGELFVMAPASGQLWGSFYHTPLSQERMETLERLSADELRRSYFNVKALEKYPDLQEAADYIIGRGKELAYKARSGIESGYTTGRSHQWSDPLFMTGAFSGALFLSSMLPADQFENGMEEAYKKERGDAYSSSGCGSYSDRDDNDGGHDGSPDNSSCGGSGGDSGSGDGGGGSSCSSSCGSSCGGGGGD
;
A
#
# COMPACT_ATOMS: atom_id res chain seq x y z
N MET A 1 -6.14 -15.56 18.81
CA MET A 1 -5.79 -14.35 18.03
C MET A 1 -7.02 -13.68 17.42
N LYS A 2 -7.69 -14.27 16.42
CA LYS A 2 -8.91 -13.71 15.79
C LYS A 2 -9.92 -13.18 16.82
N ASP A 3 -10.28 -13.99 17.81
CA ASP A 3 -11.27 -13.61 18.83
C ASP A 3 -10.85 -12.42 19.69
N ARG A 4 -9.54 -12.19 19.89
CA ARG A 4 -9.03 -11.04 20.65
C ARG A 4 -9.09 -9.77 19.81
N ILE A 5 -8.73 -9.87 18.54
CA ILE A 5 -8.83 -8.75 17.58
C ILE A 5 -10.28 -8.34 17.39
N LEU A 6 -11.19 -9.30 17.21
CA LEU A 6 -12.63 -9.01 17.14
C LEU A 6 -13.22 -8.46 18.45
N ARG A 7 -12.58 -8.71 19.60
CA ARG A 7 -12.96 -8.06 20.87
C ARG A 7 -12.44 -6.63 20.98
N ASN A 8 -11.22 -6.38 20.51
CA ASN A 8 -10.59 -5.06 20.52
C ASN A 8 -11.13 -4.14 19.41
N GLN A 9 -11.64 -4.72 18.33
CA GLN A 9 -12.29 -4.03 17.21
C GLN A 9 -13.63 -4.73 16.84
N PRO A 10 -14.69 -4.56 17.65
CA PRO A 10 -15.98 -5.24 17.44
C PRO A 10 -16.69 -4.90 16.13
N SER A 11 -16.34 -3.77 15.50
CA SER A 11 -16.87 -3.34 14.21
C SER A 11 -16.29 -4.10 13.01
N LEU A 12 -15.24 -4.91 13.20
CA LEU A 12 -14.67 -5.74 12.13
C LEU A 12 -15.64 -6.83 11.70
N ARG A 13 -16.21 -6.67 10.51
CA ARG A 13 -17.02 -7.72 9.86
C ARG A 13 -16.14 -8.93 9.53
N ASP A 14 -16.71 -10.13 9.57
CA ASP A 14 -16.00 -11.38 9.25
C ASP A 14 -15.30 -11.36 7.88
N GLN A 15 -15.91 -10.70 6.89
CA GLN A 15 -15.34 -10.53 5.56
C GLN A 15 -14.10 -9.63 5.59
N GLN A 16 -14.15 -8.52 6.34
CA GLN A 16 -13.03 -7.59 6.48
C GLN A 16 -11.87 -8.26 7.23
N TRP A 17 -12.16 -9.07 8.24
CA TRP A 17 -11.14 -9.91 8.90
C TRP A 17 -10.45 -10.85 7.91
N LYS A 18 -11.21 -11.53 7.03
CA LYS A 18 -10.61 -12.42 6.02
C LYS A 18 -9.68 -11.67 5.09
N TRP A 19 -10.04 -10.45 4.68
CA TRP A 19 -9.18 -9.61 3.84
C TRP A 19 -7.91 -9.16 4.56
N LEU A 20 -8.03 -8.64 5.79
CA LEU A 20 -6.86 -8.24 6.59
C LEU A 20 -5.91 -9.41 6.83
N TRP A 21 -6.44 -10.56 7.22
CA TRP A 21 -5.64 -11.75 7.46
C TRP A 21 -4.96 -12.26 6.19
N PHE A 22 -5.62 -12.16 5.04
CA PHE A 22 -5.06 -12.56 3.76
C PHE A 22 -3.93 -11.62 3.32
N GLU A 23 -4.15 -10.31 3.42
CA GLU A 23 -3.12 -9.32 3.07
C GLU A 23 -1.95 -9.33 4.03
N LEU A 24 -2.17 -9.58 5.33
CA LEU A 24 -1.07 -9.76 6.28
C LEU A 24 -0.17 -10.95 5.91
N LYS A 25 -0.73 -12.05 5.43
CA LYS A 25 0.06 -13.20 4.95
C LYS A 25 0.90 -12.84 3.73
N ARG A 26 0.32 -12.10 2.77
CA ARG A 26 1.04 -11.60 1.59
C ARG A 26 2.20 -10.70 1.99
N TYR A 27 1.93 -9.79 2.93
CA TYR A 27 2.94 -8.92 3.50
C TYR A 27 4.09 -9.70 4.16
N PHE A 28 3.78 -10.69 5.00
CA PHE A 28 4.83 -11.53 5.59
C PHE A 28 5.63 -12.32 4.57
N LEU A 29 5.01 -12.78 3.48
CA LEU A 29 5.75 -13.41 2.38
C LEU A 29 6.71 -12.41 1.71
N MET A 30 6.28 -11.15 1.52
CA MET A 30 7.19 -10.10 1.05
C MET A 30 8.34 -9.90 2.02
N CYS A 31 8.11 -9.85 3.34
CA CYS A 31 9.19 -9.76 4.34
C CYS A 31 10.12 -10.99 4.37
N ALA A 32 9.61 -12.16 3.98
CA ALA A 32 10.42 -13.37 3.87
C ALA A 32 11.36 -13.31 2.65
N ILE A 33 10.96 -12.64 1.58
CA ILE A 33 11.72 -12.51 0.33
C ILE A 33 12.64 -11.28 0.37
N MET A 34 12.10 -10.13 0.77
CA MET A 34 12.72 -8.81 0.74
C MET A 34 13.18 -8.39 2.13
N ARG A 35 14.20 -7.52 2.20
CA ARG A 35 14.55 -6.84 3.46
C ARG A 35 13.83 -5.51 3.58
N GLY A 36 13.49 -5.13 4.81
CA GLY A 36 13.00 -3.79 5.12
C GLY A 36 11.75 -3.41 4.34
N VAL A 37 10.77 -4.31 4.24
CA VAL A 37 9.49 -4.00 3.57
C VAL A 37 8.72 -2.99 4.41
N PRO A 38 8.32 -1.84 3.84
CA PRO A 38 7.51 -0.84 4.52
C PRO A 38 6.07 -1.29 4.79
N MET A 39 5.52 -0.89 5.93
CA MET A 39 4.10 -1.09 6.24
C MET A 39 3.28 0.15 5.84
N TYR A 40 2.45 0.03 4.80
CA TYR A 40 1.59 1.11 4.30
C TYR A 40 0.11 1.00 4.71
N SER A 41 -0.24 0.08 5.60
CA SER A 41 -1.63 -0.16 6.00
C SER A 41 -1.76 -0.27 7.52
N ASP A 42 -2.26 0.79 8.15
CA ASP A 42 -2.52 0.80 9.60
C ASP A 42 -3.42 -0.37 10.04
N LYS A 43 -4.41 -0.72 9.20
CA LYS A 43 -5.33 -1.82 9.51
C LYS A 43 -4.64 -3.19 9.47
N VAL A 44 -3.70 -3.39 8.56
CA VAL A 44 -2.90 -4.63 8.52
C VAL A 44 -1.88 -4.62 9.66
N ASP A 45 -1.33 -3.46 9.96
CA ASP A 45 -0.39 -3.25 11.06
C ASP A 45 -1.00 -3.54 12.43
N ASP A 46 -2.23 -3.11 12.68
CA ASP A 46 -3.01 -3.44 13.89
C ASP A 46 -3.09 -4.97 14.12
N VAL A 47 -3.33 -5.73 13.04
CA VAL A 47 -3.39 -7.19 13.12
C VAL A 47 -2.00 -7.76 13.40
N TRP A 48 -0.94 -7.19 12.81
CA TRP A 48 0.44 -7.59 13.10
C TRP A 48 0.82 -7.30 14.56
N HIS A 49 0.49 -6.11 15.09
CA HIS A 49 0.70 -5.77 16.49
C HIS A 49 0.05 -6.79 17.44
N GLU A 50 -1.15 -7.24 17.12
CA GLU A 50 -1.82 -8.29 17.90
C GLU A 50 -1.13 -9.66 17.78
N MET A 51 -0.41 -9.94 16.69
CA MET A 51 0.49 -11.10 16.61
C MET A 51 1.70 -10.98 17.51
N LEU A 52 2.30 -9.80 17.63
CA LEU A 52 3.48 -9.56 18.47
C LEU A 52 3.22 -9.85 19.96
N MET A 53 1.97 -9.75 20.40
CA MET A 53 1.57 -10.07 21.78
C MET A 53 1.68 -11.57 22.11
N PHE A 54 1.73 -12.45 21.10
CA PHE A 54 1.94 -13.89 21.25
C PHE A 54 3.38 -14.24 20.88
N THR A 55 4.34 -13.75 21.68
CA THR A 55 5.77 -13.71 21.31
C THR A 55 6.34 -15.07 20.93
N ARG A 56 5.98 -16.15 21.64
CA ARG A 56 6.45 -17.51 21.36
C ARG A 56 5.88 -18.04 20.03
N GLU A 57 4.57 -17.89 19.82
CA GLU A 57 3.90 -18.32 18.61
C GLU A 57 4.37 -17.49 17.40
N TYR A 58 4.62 -16.20 17.60
CA TYR A 58 5.15 -15.29 16.60
C TYR A 58 6.56 -15.67 16.19
N GLU A 59 7.45 -15.93 17.15
CA GLU A 59 8.82 -16.39 16.87
C GLU A 59 8.83 -17.73 16.12
N GLN A 60 7.96 -18.67 16.51
CA GLN A 60 7.80 -19.95 15.80
C GLN A 60 7.31 -19.74 14.36
N PHE A 61 6.31 -18.88 14.17
CA PHE A 61 5.79 -18.53 12.85
C PHE A 61 6.89 -17.94 11.96
N CYS A 62 7.63 -16.93 12.43
CA CYS A 62 8.71 -16.31 11.66
C CYS A 62 9.84 -17.30 11.35
N THR A 63 10.21 -18.13 12.32
CA THR A 63 11.24 -19.16 12.11
C THR A 63 10.83 -20.20 11.07
N GLN A 64 9.54 -20.54 11.02
CA GLN A 64 9.00 -21.45 10.01
C GLN A 64 8.94 -20.81 8.63
N LEU A 65 8.51 -19.55 8.55
CA LEU A 65 8.31 -18.82 7.29
C LEU A 65 9.63 -18.34 6.65
N SER A 66 10.51 -17.69 7.43
CA SER A 66 11.69 -16.99 6.94
C SER A 66 13.00 -17.44 7.59
N GLY A 67 12.95 -18.44 8.48
CA GLY A 67 14.13 -18.98 9.13
C GLY A 67 14.69 -18.12 10.27
N GLY A 68 14.01 -17.04 10.63
CA GLY A 68 14.36 -16.14 11.72
C GLY A 68 13.26 -15.10 11.94
N LEU A 69 13.39 -14.32 13.01
CA LEU A 69 12.38 -13.33 13.42
C LEU A 69 12.20 -12.25 12.35
N ILE A 70 10.94 -11.99 11.96
CA ILE A 70 10.59 -10.81 11.16
C ILE A 70 10.43 -9.67 12.16
N HIS A 71 11.36 -8.72 12.12
CA HIS A 71 11.30 -7.56 13.01
C HIS A 71 10.23 -6.60 12.53
N HIS A 72 9.30 -6.28 13.43
CA HIS A 72 8.42 -5.14 13.24
C HIS A 72 9.23 -3.85 13.49
N ALA A 73 9.22 -2.95 12.51
CA ALA A 73 9.79 -1.62 12.64
C ALA A 73 8.66 -0.65 12.27
N PRO A 74 8.08 0.09 13.23
CA PRO A 74 7.08 1.08 12.90
C PRO A 74 7.70 2.14 11.98
N HIS A 75 6.98 2.55 10.93
CA HIS A 75 7.26 3.84 10.31
C HIS A 75 6.92 4.89 11.36
N GLY A 76 7.94 5.35 12.09
CA GLY A 76 7.75 6.39 13.09
C GLY A 76 7.18 7.64 12.44
N ASP A 77 6.28 8.32 13.15
CA ASP A 77 5.77 9.64 12.77
C ASP A 77 6.95 10.58 12.47
N GLY A 78 7.27 10.79 11.19
CA GLY A 78 8.37 11.65 10.74
C GLY A 78 9.43 11.02 9.84
N SER A 79 9.46 9.70 9.63
CA SER A 79 10.22 9.15 8.50
C SER A 79 9.39 9.30 7.23
N SER A 80 9.68 10.33 6.43
CA SER A 80 9.16 10.35 5.06
C SER A 80 9.66 9.10 4.35
N PRO A 81 8.78 8.27 3.76
CA PRO A 81 9.20 7.14 2.95
C PRO A 81 10.27 7.61 1.96
N GLU A 82 11.33 6.82 1.80
CA GLU A 82 12.38 7.13 0.81
C GLU A 82 11.71 7.35 -0.56
N GLN A 83 12.21 8.31 -1.34
CA GLN A 83 11.62 8.60 -2.64
C GLN A 83 11.57 7.33 -3.50
N GLY A 84 10.38 6.96 -3.98
CA GLY A 84 10.17 5.75 -4.79
C GLY A 84 10.08 4.44 -3.99
N GLU A 85 10.11 4.48 -2.65
CA GLU A 85 9.90 3.31 -1.80
C GLU A 85 8.52 2.70 -2.01
N ARG A 86 7.49 3.55 -2.09
CA ARG A 86 6.12 3.13 -2.38
C ARG A 86 6.00 2.43 -3.74
N ALA A 87 6.63 3.00 -4.77
CA ALA A 87 6.64 2.44 -6.12
C ALA A 87 7.27 1.04 -6.17
N TRP A 88 8.31 0.83 -5.37
CA TRP A 88 8.99 -0.46 -5.24
C TRP A 88 8.12 -1.51 -4.56
N PHE A 89 7.43 -1.12 -3.49
CA PHE A 89 6.43 -1.99 -2.85
C PHE A 89 5.34 -2.39 -3.84
N ASP A 90 4.75 -1.43 -4.55
CA ASP A 90 3.67 -1.67 -5.50
C ASP A 90 4.11 -2.62 -6.62
N TRP A 91 5.32 -2.42 -7.16
CA TRP A 91 5.89 -3.28 -8.18
C TRP A 91 6.08 -4.71 -7.67
N ILE A 92 6.79 -4.91 -6.54
CA ILE A 92 7.03 -6.25 -6.01
C ILE A 92 5.73 -6.95 -5.64
N TYR A 93 4.79 -6.22 -5.05
CA TYR A 93 3.48 -6.76 -4.72
C TYR A 93 2.77 -7.27 -5.98
N GLY A 94 2.81 -6.49 -7.07
CA GLY A 94 2.25 -6.90 -8.35
C GLY A 94 2.94 -8.13 -8.96
N GLU A 95 4.27 -8.21 -8.90
CA GLU A 95 5.01 -9.37 -9.41
C GLU A 95 4.73 -10.65 -8.62
N LEU A 96 4.42 -10.54 -7.31
CA LEU A 96 4.16 -11.68 -6.44
C LEU A 96 2.69 -12.09 -6.35
N PHE A 97 1.76 -11.14 -6.51
CA PHE A 97 0.36 -11.36 -6.20
C PHE A 97 -0.58 -10.82 -7.27
N VAL A 98 -1.60 -11.62 -7.57
CA VAL A 98 -2.78 -11.11 -8.26
C VAL A 98 -3.51 -10.12 -7.35
N MET A 99 -3.69 -8.90 -7.83
CA MET A 99 -4.41 -7.85 -7.11
C MET A 99 -5.85 -8.29 -6.84
N ALA A 100 -6.23 -8.34 -5.56
CA ALA A 100 -7.62 -8.55 -5.18
C ALA A 100 -8.31 -7.19 -5.02
N PRO A 101 -9.64 -7.09 -5.21
CA PRO A 101 -10.37 -5.84 -4.96
C PRO A 101 -10.13 -5.25 -3.57
N ALA A 102 -9.94 -6.10 -2.56
CA ALA A 102 -9.63 -5.69 -1.20
C ALA A 102 -8.21 -5.15 -1.02
N SER A 103 -7.25 -5.53 -1.87
CA SER A 103 -5.85 -5.12 -1.76
C SER A 103 -5.73 -3.59 -1.88
N GLY A 104 -6.43 -2.98 -2.84
CA GLY A 104 -6.45 -1.51 -3.00
C GLY A 104 -7.14 -0.77 -1.85
N GLN A 105 -8.08 -1.42 -1.14
CA GLN A 105 -8.74 -0.83 0.02
C GLN A 105 -7.85 -0.85 1.28
N LEU A 106 -6.89 -1.77 1.33
CA LEU A 106 -6.02 -1.96 2.50
C LEU A 106 -4.68 -1.25 2.31
N TRP A 107 -4.05 -1.39 1.15
CA TRP A 107 -2.75 -0.80 0.85
C TRP A 107 -2.83 0.58 0.19
N GLY A 108 -4.04 1.04 -0.16
CA GLY A 108 -4.26 2.25 -0.94
C GLY A 108 -3.97 2.06 -2.43
N SER A 109 -3.73 3.17 -3.10
CA SER A 109 -3.60 3.24 -4.56
C SER A 109 -2.25 2.78 -5.05
N PHE A 110 -2.23 1.74 -5.90
CA PHE A 110 -1.01 1.22 -6.49
C PHE A 110 -0.59 2.04 -7.71
N TYR A 111 0.72 2.14 -7.95
CA TYR A 111 1.35 2.71 -9.14
C TYR A 111 1.13 4.23 -9.34
N HIS A 112 0.97 4.97 -8.24
CA HIS A 112 0.86 6.45 -8.24
C HIS A 112 2.15 7.16 -7.85
N THR A 113 3.20 6.43 -7.49
CA THR A 113 4.50 6.99 -7.15
C THR A 113 5.52 6.51 -8.19
N PRO A 114 6.38 7.39 -8.73
CA PRO A 114 7.46 6.96 -9.60
C PRO A 114 8.56 6.21 -8.83
N LEU A 115 9.21 5.26 -9.49
CA LEU A 115 10.45 4.66 -9.00
C LEU A 115 11.57 5.71 -9.00
N SER A 116 12.48 5.62 -8.03
CA SER A 116 13.65 6.50 -8.02
C SER A 116 14.62 6.14 -9.15
N GLN A 117 15.23 7.16 -9.74
CA GLN A 117 16.24 7.00 -10.79
C GLN A 117 17.43 6.15 -10.29
N GLU A 118 17.87 6.37 -9.04
CA GLU A 118 18.93 5.59 -8.41
C GLU A 118 18.59 4.09 -8.36
N ARG A 119 17.35 3.72 -8.04
CA ARG A 119 16.93 2.31 -8.01
C ARG A 119 16.94 1.71 -9.40
N MET A 120 16.48 2.43 -10.41
CA MET A 120 16.50 1.97 -11.81
C MET A 120 17.93 1.76 -12.32
N GLU A 121 18.83 2.71 -12.04
CA GLU A 121 20.26 2.58 -12.36
C GLU A 121 20.90 1.40 -11.62
N THR A 122 20.53 1.18 -10.36
CA THR A 122 21.05 0.09 -9.54
C THR A 122 20.63 -1.27 -10.12
N LEU A 123 19.38 -1.42 -10.54
CA LEU A 123 18.89 -2.64 -11.20
C LEU A 123 19.68 -2.95 -12.47
N GLU A 124 19.95 -1.93 -13.30
CA GLU A 124 20.69 -2.13 -14.54
C GLU A 124 22.16 -2.50 -14.29
N ARG A 125 22.81 -1.79 -13.37
CA ARG A 125 24.27 -1.85 -13.17
C ARG A 125 24.73 -3.04 -12.34
N LEU A 126 24.03 -3.36 -11.25
CA LEU A 126 24.48 -4.39 -10.31
C LEU A 126 24.23 -5.79 -10.85
N SER A 127 25.11 -6.73 -10.51
CA SER A 127 24.92 -8.15 -10.77
C SER A 127 23.73 -8.71 -9.96
N ALA A 128 23.21 -9.87 -10.37
CA ALA A 128 22.11 -10.52 -9.66
C ALA A 128 22.47 -10.81 -8.19
N ASP A 129 23.71 -11.24 -7.93
CA ASP A 129 24.17 -11.52 -6.57
C ASP A 129 24.30 -10.26 -5.71
N GLU A 130 24.74 -9.14 -6.29
CA GLU A 130 24.78 -7.85 -5.61
C GLU A 130 23.36 -7.35 -5.29
N LEU A 131 22.42 -7.45 -6.24
CA LEU A 131 21.01 -7.10 -6.00
C LEU A 131 20.40 -7.97 -4.90
N ARG A 132 20.66 -9.29 -4.93
CA ARG A 132 20.21 -10.22 -3.88
C ARG A 132 20.74 -9.80 -2.51
N ARG A 133 22.01 -9.43 -2.42
CA ARG A 133 22.64 -8.94 -1.19
C ARG A 133 22.21 -7.54 -0.78
N SER A 134 21.65 -6.73 -1.67
CA SER A 134 21.20 -5.36 -1.36
C SER A 134 19.74 -5.32 -0.90
N TYR A 135 18.85 -6.07 -1.56
CA TYR A 135 17.40 -5.90 -1.38
C TYR A 135 16.68 -7.11 -0.80
N PHE A 136 17.30 -8.29 -0.78
CA PHE A 136 16.62 -9.53 -0.40
C PHE A 136 17.08 -10.07 0.96
N ASN A 137 16.23 -10.90 1.56
CA ASN A 137 16.51 -11.61 2.79
C ASN A 137 17.34 -12.88 2.51
N VAL A 138 18.65 -12.70 2.30
CA VAL A 138 19.58 -13.76 1.88
C VAL A 138 19.47 -15.01 2.76
N LYS A 139 19.32 -14.85 4.09
CA LYS A 139 19.20 -15.99 5.02
C LYS A 139 17.97 -16.85 4.74
N ALA A 140 16.83 -16.22 4.41
CA ALA A 140 15.63 -16.93 4.04
C ALA A 140 15.79 -17.60 2.68
N LEU A 141 16.35 -16.90 1.69
CA LEU A 141 16.58 -17.45 0.34
C LEU A 141 17.50 -18.68 0.36
N GLU A 142 18.56 -18.67 1.17
CA GLU A 142 19.47 -19.82 1.31
C GLU A 142 18.80 -21.05 1.93
N LYS A 143 17.74 -20.85 2.72
CA LYS A 143 17.05 -21.92 3.43
C LYS A 143 15.84 -22.47 2.66
N TYR A 144 15.18 -21.63 1.87
CA TYR A 144 13.91 -21.94 1.20
C TYR A 144 14.03 -21.72 -0.32
N PRO A 145 14.12 -22.80 -1.12
CA PRO A 145 14.32 -22.71 -2.56
C PRO A 145 13.22 -21.97 -3.32
N ASP A 146 11.98 -22.06 -2.86
CA ASP A 146 10.83 -21.33 -3.42
C ASP A 146 10.96 -19.82 -3.25
N LEU A 147 11.45 -19.36 -2.08
CA LEU A 147 11.77 -17.94 -1.88
C LEU A 147 12.93 -17.50 -2.78
N GLN A 148 13.95 -18.36 -2.94
CA GLN A 148 15.07 -18.09 -3.84
C GLN A 148 14.61 -17.93 -5.29
N GLU A 149 13.76 -18.83 -5.79
CA GLU A 149 13.19 -18.75 -7.14
C GLU A 149 12.37 -17.45 -7.33
N ALA A 150 11.58 -17.07 -6.33
CA ALA A 150 10.83 -15.81 -6.37
C ALA A 150 11.77 -14.59 -6.42
N ALA A 151 12.85 -14.59 -5.64
CA ALA A 151 13.84 -13.53 -5.66
C ALA A 151 14.56 -13.44 -7.02
N ASP A 152 14.95 -14.58 -7.58
CA ASP A 152 15.62 -14.65 -8.88
C ASP A 152 14.71 -14.17 -10.01
N TYR A 153 13.43 -14.51 -9.95
CA TYR A 153 12.41 -13.96 -10.85
C TYR A 153 12.31 -12.43 -10.75
N ILE A 154 12.13 -11.89 -9.53
CA ILE A 154 12.02 -10.43 -9.32
C ILE A 154 13.27 -9.71 -9.82
N ILE A 155 14.46 -10.24 -9.54
CA ILE A 155 15.73 -9.67 -10.01
C ILE A 155 15.74 -9.67 -11.55
N GLY A 156 15.51 -10.81 -12.18
CA GLY A 156 15.51 -10.93 -13.64
C GLY A 156 14.51 -9.96 -14.28
N ARG A 157 13.31 -9.88 -13.72
CA ARG A 157 12.24 -9.00 -14.17
C ARG A 157 12.58 -7.52 -14.01
N GLY A 158 13.10 -7.11 -12.85
CA GLY A 158 13.50 -5.73 -12.60
C GLY A 158 14.62 -5.26 -13.53
N LYS A 159 15.61 -6.12 -13.79
CA LYS A 159 16.68 -5.82 -14.75
C LYS A 159 16.16 -5.65 -16.17
N GLU A 160 15.25 -6.54 -16.58
CA GLU A 160 14.61 -6.47 -17.90
C GLU A 160 13.81 -5.17 -18.08
N LEU A 161 12.98 -4.83 -17.09
CA LEU A 161 12.15 -3.63 -17.11
C LEU A 161 12.98 -2.35 -17.10
N ALA A 162 14.02 -2.27 -16.25
CA ALA A 162 14.93 -1.13 -16.20
C ALA A 162 15.66 -0.92 -17.54
N TYR A 163 16.17 -2.00 -18.15
CA TYR A 163 16.82 -1.94 -19.45
C TYR A 163 15.88 -1.46 -20.56
N LYS A 164 14.65 -1.99 -20.61
CA LYS A 164 13.64 -1.61 -21.60
C LYS A 164 13.24 -0.14 -21.48
N ALA A 165 12.96 0.32 -20.26
CA ALA A 165 12.60 1.70 -19.97
C ALA A 165 13.70 2.67 -20.42
N ARG A 166 14.97 2.36 -20.15
CA ARG A 166 16.10 3.20 -20.56
C ARG A 166 16.38 3.18 -22.06
N SER A 167 16.20 2.02 -22.70
CA SER A 167 16.45 1.86 -24.14
C SER A 167 15.39 2.54 -25.00
N GLY A 168 14.31 3.08 -24.41
CA GLY A 168 13.19 3.67 -25.14
C GLY A 168 12.46 2.65 -26.02
N ILE A 169 12.67 1.35 -25.77
CA ILE A 169 12.00 0.30 -26.51
C ILE A 169 10.60 0.19 -25.92
N GLU A 170 9.63 0.82 -26.56
CA GLU A 170 8.21 0.50 -26.43
C GLU A 170 7.97 -0.92 -26.97
N SER A 171 8.49 -1.92 -26.26
CA SER A 171 8.26 -3.30 -26.64
C SER A 171 6.90 -3.68 -26.09
N GLY A 172 5.92 -3.82 -27.00
CA GLY A 172 4.69 -4.54 -26.72
C GLY A 172 5.03 -5.79 -25.90
N TYR A 173 4.51 -5.80 -24.67
CA TYR A 173 4.95 -6.66 -23.58
C TYR A 173 5.19 -8.08 -24.08
N THR A 174 6.44 -8.53 -23.97
CA THR A 174 6.98 -9.72 -24.64
C THR A 174 6.04 -10.92 -24.50
N THR A 175 5.47 -11.28 -25.65
CA THR A 175 4.69 -12.47 -25.95
C THR A 175 5.48 -13.72 -25.60
N GLY A 176 5.14 -14.33 -24.46
CA GLY A 176 5.77 -15.55 -23.96
C GLY A 176 4.80 -16.60 -23.42
N ARG A 177 3.52 -16.54 -23.81
CA ARG A 177 2.53 -17.63 -23.75
C ARG A 177 1.22 -17.09 -24.31
N SER A 178 0.58 -17.84 -25.20
CA SER A 178 -0.73 -17.53 -25.75
C SER A 178 -1.78 -17.48 -24.63
N HIS A 179 -2.09 -16.32 -24.06
CA HIS A 179 -3.16 -16.20 -23.06
C HIS A 179 -4.03 -14.96 -23.27
N GLN A 180 -5.31 -15.15 -23.00
CA GLN A 180 -6.41 -14.21 -23.19
C GLN A 180 -6.14 -12.89 -22.46
N TRP A 181 -6.62 -11.80 -23.07
CA TRP A 181 -6.58 -10.42 -22.58
C TRP A 181 -7.24 -10.21 -21.21
N SER A 182 -7.87 -11.25 -20.65
CA SER A 182 -8.55 -11.27 -19.36
C SER A 182 -7.73 -11.87 -18.22
N ASP A 183 -6.45 -12.21 -18.43
CA ASP A 183 -5.60 -12.77 -17.38
C ASP A 183 -5.11 -11.66 -16.43
N PRO A 184 -5.45 -11.71 -15.12
CA PRO A 184 -4.97 -10.73 -14.15
C PRO A 184 -3.44 -10.60 -14.10
N LEU A 185 -2.69 -11.66 -14.44
CA LEU A 185 -1.22 -11.62 -14.51
C LEU A 185 -0.71 -10.77 -15.68
N PHE A 186 -1.46 -10.72 -16.78
CA PHE A 186 -1.11 -9.86 -17.93
C PHE A 186 -1.27 -8.38 -17.57
N MET A 187 -2.40 -8.02 -16.93
CA MET A 187 -2.62 -6.64 -16.48
C MET A 187 -1.52 -6.17 -15.52
N THR A 188 -1.12 -7.02 -14.56
CA THR A 188 -0.02 -6.65 -13.66
C THR A 188 1.30 -6.47 -14.38
N GLY A 189 1.62 -7.34 -15.35
CA GLY A 189 2.83 -7.21 -16.17
C GLY A 189 2.86 -5.93 -17.01
N ALA A 190 1.69 -5.48 -17.49
CA ALA A 190 1.55 -4.23 -18.21
C ALA A 190 1.78 -3.01 -17.30
N PHE A 191 1.17 -2.98 -16.11
CA PHE A 191 1.39 -1.92 -15.13
C PHE A 191 2.83 -1.85 -14.63
N SER A 192 3.49 -2.99 -14.41
CA SER A 192 4.91 -3.01 -14.06
C SER A 192 5.78 -2.33 -15.12
N GLY A 193 5.58 -2.62 -16.41
CA GLY A 193 6.37 -1.94 -17.44
C GLY A 193 6.00 -0.47 -17.63
N ALA A 194 4.71 -0.12 -17.49
CA ALA A 194 4.26 1.27 -17.51
C ALA A 194 4.87 2.08 -16.36
N LEU A 195 4.96 1.50 -15.16
CA LEU A 195 5.61 2.12 -14.00
C LEU A 195 7.07 2.47 -14.31
N PHE A 196 7.85 1.51 -14.83
CA PHE A 196 9.26 1.73 -15.14
C PHE A 196 9.45 2.76 -16.26
N LEU A 197 8.64 2.69 -17.33
CA LEU A 197 8.73 3.64 -18.43
C LEU A 197 8.34 5.06 -17.98
N SER A 198 7.22 5.19 -17.27
CA SER A 198 6.71 6.48 -16.79
C SER A 198 7.63 7.09 -15.74
N SER A 199 8.34 6.27 -14.95
CA SER A 199 9.34 6.76 -13.97
C SER A 199 10.59 7.36 -14.61
N MET A 200 10.82 7.12 -15.91
CA MET A 200 11.87 7.80 -16.67
C MET A 200 11.47 9.22 -17.09
N LEU A 201 10.17 9.52 -17.11
CA LEU A 201 9.65 10.83 -17.45
C LEU A 201 9.83 11.81 -16.27
N PRO A 202 9.80 13.13 -16.55
CA PRO A 202 9.65 14.14 -15.51
C PRO A 202 8.44 13.85 -14.60
N ALA A 203 8.55 14.18 -13.31
CA ALA A 203 7.54 13.81 -12.30
C ALA A 203 6.13 14.34 -12.62
N ASP A 204 6.02 15.47 -13.31
CA ASP A 204 4.76 16.08 -13.77
C ASP A 204 4.09 15.29 -14.92
N GLN A 205 4.81 14.39 -15.58
CA GLN A 205 4.30 13.58 -16.69
C GLN A 205 4.06 12.12 -16.31
N PHE A 206 4.52 11.71 -15.12
CA PHE A 206 4.36 10.34 -14.63
C PHE A 206 2.90 9.90 -14.61
N GLU A 207 2.01 10.72 -14.03
CA GLU A 207 0.58 10.39 -13.92
C GLU A 207 -0.07 10.19 -15.29
N ASN A 208 0.28 11.03 -16.27
CA ASN A 208 -0.24 10.91 -17.64
C ASN A 208 0.20 9.59 -18.30
N GLY A 209 1.48 9.20 -18.12
CA GLY A 209 2.01 7.94 -18.65
C GLY A 209 1.32 6.72 -18.03
N MET A 210 1.06 6.77 -16.71
CA MET A 210 0.30 5.72 -16.02
C MET A 210 -1.17 5.70 -16.46
N GLU A 211 -1.81 6.86 -16.64
CA GLU A 211 -3.19 6.96 -17.11
C GLU A 211 -3.36 6.37 -18.52
N GLU A 212 -2.40 6.59 -19.40
CA GLU A 212 -2.39 5.99 -20.74
C GLU A 212 -2.32 4.46 -20.66
N ALA A 213 -1.50 3.91 -19.77
CA ALA A 213 -1.44 2.46 -19.53
C ALA A 213 -2.78 1.93 -18.98
N TYR A 214 -3.40 2.62 -18.02
CA TYR A 214 -4.73 2.25 -17.52
C TYR A 214 -5.78 2.24 -18.63
N LYS A 215 -5.79 3.25 -19.51
CA LYS A 215 -6.73 3.32 -20.65
C LYS A 215 -6.50 2.19 -21.65
N LYS A 216 -5.23 1.92 -21.98
CA LYS A 216 -4.83 0.89 -22.93
C LYS A 216 -5.21 -0.52 -22.46
N GLU A 217 -5.06 -0.79 -21.17
CA GLU A 217 -5.40 -2.09 -20.56
C GLU A 217 -6.91 -2.29 -20.39
N ARG A 218 -7.69 -1.21 -20.20
CA ARG A 218 -9.13 -1.30 -19.95
C ARG A 218 -9.96 -1.48 -21.22
N GLY A 219 -9.48 -0.95 -22.37
CA GLY A 219 -10.28 -0.86 -23.59
C GLY A 219 -11.53 0.02 -23.42
N ASP A 220 -12.17 0.43 -24.51
CA ASP A 220 -13.34 1.34 -24.52
C ASP A 220 -14.63 0.76 -23.89
N ALA A 221 -14.56 -0.29 -23.06
CA ALA A 221 -15.72 -0.93 -22.45
C ALA A 221 -15.58 -1.03 -20.92
N TYR A 222 -16.57 -0.45 -20.24
CA TYR A 222 -16.92 -0.65 -18.83
C TYR A 222 -16.10 0.11 -17.75
N SER A 223 -16.76 1.15 -17.24
CA SER A 223 -16.53 1.74 -15.93
C SER A 223 -16.90 0.72 -14.84
N SER A 224 -15.89 0.20 -14.15
CA SER A 224 -16.05 -0.62 -12.93
C SER A 224 -14.88 -0.32 -11.99
N SER A 225 -15.07 0.69 -11.15
CA SER A 225 -14.29 1.03 -9.94
C SER A 225 -13.33 -0.07 -9.44
N GLY A 226 -12.12 -0.08 -9.97
CA GLY A 226 -11.06 -1.03 -9.67
C GLY A 226 -9.85 -0.54 -10.41
N CYS A 227 -8.91 0.05 -9.65
CA CYS A 227 -7.82 0.93 -10.08
C CYS A 227 -8.29 2.26 -10.73
N GLY A 228 -8.02 3.38 -10.05
CA GLY A 228 -8.36 4.73 -10.50
C GLY A 228 -9.67 5.28 -9.90
N SER A 229 -9.54 6.25 -8.99
CA SER A 229 -10.59 7.03 -8.33
C SER A 229 -11.27 6.40 -7.10
N TYR A 230 -10.59 6.50 -5.97
CA TYR A 230 -11.23 6.76 -4.68
C TYR A 230 -11.14 8.28 -4.51
N SER A 231 -12.21 8.98 -4.87
CA SER A 231 -12.43 10.30 -4.30
C SER A 231 -12.83 10.09 -2.85
N ASP A 232 -12.10 10.66 -1.91
CA ASP A 232 -12.56 10.82 -0.53
C ASP A 232 -13.93 11.50 -0.56
N ARG A 233 -14.97 10.72 -0.26
CA ARG A 233 -16.27 11.24 0.14
C ARG A 233 -16.55 10.67 1.52
N ASP A 234 -16.44 11.55 2.49
CA ASP A 234 -17.04 11.41 3.81
C ASP A 234 -18.55 11.17 3.65
N ASP A 235 -18.96 9.90 3.57
CA ASP A 235 -20.36 9.54 3.72
C ASP A 235 -20.68 9.44 5.21
N ASN A 236 -20.97 10.60 5.79
CA ASN A 236 -21.68 10.74 7.05
C ASN A 236 -23.18 10.54 6.75
N ASP A 237 -23.63 9.28 6.65
CA ASP A 237 -25.04 8.98 6.42
C ASP A 237 -25.72 8.54 7.73
N GLY A 238 -26.34 9.53 8.37
CA GLY A 238 -27.27 9.34 9.48
C GLY A 238 -28.59 8.78 8.94
N GLY A 239 -28.79 7.47 9.12
CA GLY A 239 -30.05 6.82 8.81
C GLY A 239 -31.18 7.31 9.71
N HIS A 240 -32.09 8.11 9.14
CA HIS A 240 -33.42 8.33 9.68
C HIS A 240 -34.42 7.40 9.00
N ASP A 241 -34.99 6.51 9.80
CA ASP A 241 -36.04 5.58 9.42
C ASP A 241 -37.35 6.33 9.13
N GLY A 242 -37.87 6.20 7.90
CA GLY A 242 -39.17 6.73 7.49
C GLY A 242 -40.22 5.63 7.41
N SER A 243 -41.05 5.51 8.45
CA SER A 243 -42.37 4.85 8.36
C SER A 243 -43.40 5.86 7.85
N PRO A 244 -44.33 5.48 6.95
CA PRO A 244 -45.41 6.36 6.54
C PRO A 244 -46.62 6.13 7.43
N ASP A 245 -47.09 7.17 8.12
CA ASP A 245 -48.43 7.16 8.70
C ASP A 245 -49.14 8.51 8.55
N ASN A 246 -50.44 8.34 8.38
CA ASN A 246 -51.45 9.24 7.88
C ASN A 246 -51.97 10.20 8.97
N SER A 247 -52.35 11.42 8.58
CA SER A 247 -53.57 12.17 8.98
C SER A 247 -53.41 13.66 9.34
N SER A 248 -54.37 14.39 8.75
CA SER A 248 -54.84 15.79 8.83
C SER A 248 -54.80 16.57 10.15
N CYS A 249 -54.39 17.85 10.04
CA CYS A 249 -54.98 19.13 10.54
C CYS A 249 -53.80 20.14 10.65
N GLY A 250 -53.85 21.46 10.41
CA GLY A 250 -54.87 22.50 10.35
C GLY A 250 -54.28 23.73 11.09
N GLY A 251 -54.15 24.89 10.42
CA GLY A 251 -54.08 26.21 11.09
C GLY A 251 -52.73 26.97 11.17
N SER A 252 -52.60 27.98 10.30
CA SER A 252 -52.25 29.41 10.51
C SER A 252 -51.14 29.92 11.47
N GLY A 253 -50.37 30.90 10.94
CA GLY A 253 -49.63 31.96 11.66
C GLY A 253 -48.18 31.61 12.00
N GLY A 254 -47.15 32.44 11.91
CA GLY A 254 -47.01 33.89 11.75
C GLY A 254 -45.67 34.28 12.40
N ASP A 255 -44.95 35.19 11.75
CA ASP A 255 -43.91 36.10 12.26
C ASP A 255 -42.49 35.67 12.67
N SER A 256 -41.64 36.66 12.37
CA SER A 256 -40.21 36.92 12.50
C SER A 256 -39.64 36.92 13.92
N GLY A 257 -38.31 36.70 14.01
CA GLY A 257 -37.55 37.07 15.20
C GLY A 257 -36.03 36.95 15.00
N SER A 258 -35.36 38.08 14.82
CA SER A 258 -33.91 38.25 14.99
C SER A 258 -33.53 38.21 16.47
N GLY A 259 -32.30 37.80 16.79
CA GLY A 259 -31.75 37.90 18.14
C GLY A 259 -30.26 37.58 18.22
N ASP A 260 -29.46 38.62 18.44
CA ASP A 260 -28.02 38.64 18.71
C ASP A 260 -27.64 38.07 20.10
N GLY A 261 -26.34 37.75 20.25
CA GLY A 261 -25.61 37.64 21.51
C GLY A 261 -24.65 36.45 21.50
N GLY A 262 -23.34 36.53 21.72
CA GLY A 262 -22.52 37.54 22.40
C GLY A 262 -21.66 36.83 23.46
N GLY A 263 -20.33 37.01 23.40
CA GLY A 263 -19.36 36.59 24.42
C GLY A 263 -18.54 35.35 24.04
N GLY A 264 -17.23 35.26 24.26
CA GLY A 264 -16.28 36.15 24.92
C GLY A 264 -14.92 35.45 25.03
N SER A 265 -13.87 36.16 24.62
CA SER A 265 -12.49 36.18 25.13
C SER A 265 -11.82 34.93 25.76
N SER A 266 -10.74 34.50 25.08
CA SER A 266 -9.34 34.52 25.54
C SER A 266 -8.96 33.99 26.94
N CYS A 267 -8.09 32.98 26.95
CA CYS A 267 -6.93 32.95 27.85
C CYS A 267 -5.76 32.15 27.25
N SER A 268 -4.60 32.81 27.32
CA SER A 268 -3.25 32.40 26.95
C SER A 268 -2.55 31.65 28.08
N SER A 269 -1.63 30.75 27.76
CA SER A 269 -0.49 30.46 28.65
C SER A 269 0.70 29.87 27.89
N SER A 270 1.82 30.58 28.03
CA SER A 270 3.16 30.32 27.52
C SER A 270 3.98 29.38 28.41
N CYS A 271 4.95 28.69 27.82
CA CYS A 271 6.22 28.24 28.43
C CYS A 271 7.17 27.93 27.27
N GLY A 272 8.45 28.32 27.21
CA GLY A 272 9.39 28.85 28.18
C GLY A 272 10.74 28.15 27.95
N SER A 273 11.64 28.74 27.16
CA SER A 273 12.99 28.24 26.88
C SER A 273 13.98 28.70 27.95
N SER A 274 14.89 27.83 28.40
CA SER A 274 16.17 28.24 29.01
C SER A 274 17.21 27.10 29.03
N CYS A 275 18.46 27.55 29.06
CA CYS A 275 19.76 26.96 28.74
C CYS A 275 20.51 26.23 29.90
N GLY A 276 21.57 25.50 29.52
CA GLY A 276 22.90 25.62 30.15
C GLY A 276 23.42 24.48 31.02
N GLY A 277 24.66 24.03 30.75
CA GLY A 277 25.52 23.35 31.73
C GLY A 277 26.59 22.42 31.13
N GLY A 278 27.85 22.86 31.13
CA GLY A 278 29.03 22.04 30.85
C GLY A 278 29.95 21.89 32.08
N GLY A 279 30.97 21.03 31.95
CA GLY A 279 31.97 20.66 32.99
C GLY A 279 31.62 19.31 33.60
N GLY A 280 32.47 18.28 33.64
CA GLY A 280 33.92 18.26 33.72
C GLY A 280 34.28 17.60 35.06
N ASP A 281 34.68 16.34 35.01
CA ASP A 281 35.63 15.63 35.90
C ASP A 281 35.87 14.22 35.34
#